data_AF-A0A7Z0AZN4-F1
#
_entry.id   AF-A0A7Z0AZN4-F1
#
_cell.length_a   1.000
_cell.length_b   1.000
_cell.length_c   1.000
_cell.angle_alpha   90.00
_cell.angle_beta   90.00
_cell.angle_gamma   90.00
#
_symmetry.space_group_name_H-M   'P 1'
#
loop_
_entity.id
_entity.type
_entity.pdbx_description
1 polymer ?
#
loop_
_entity_poly.entity_id
_entity_poly.type
_entity_poly.pdbx_seq_one_letter_code
_entity_poly.pdbx_strand_id
1 'polypeptide(L)' 'MEFEIPDMTCGGCANAIKRAVTQFDPAAKLDVDVPVKIVKVTSTQSSQRIIEVIEAAGFHPLARA' A
#
# COMPACT_ATOMS: atom_id res chain seq x y z
N MET A 1 -1.99 -7.95 -6.42
CA MET A 1 -0.57 -7.67 -6.10
C MET A 1 -0.45 -7.46 -4.59
N GLU A 2 0.67 -7.85 -4.00
CA GLU A 2 0.89 -7.85 -2.55
C GLU A 2 2.22 -7.17 -2.20
N PHE A 3 2.21 -6.40 -1.12
CA PHE A 3 3.37 -5.70 -0.59
C PHE A 3 3.54 -5.95 0.89
N GLU A 4 4.78 -6.17 1.31
CA GLU A 4 5.18 -6.08 2.70
C GLU A 4 5.66 -4.66 3.00
N ILE A 5 5.17 -4.04 4.07
CA ILE A 5 5.50 -2.65 4.43
C ILE A 5 6.00 -2.62 5.88
N PRO A 6 7.30 -2.84 6.12
CA PRO A 6 7.87 -2.97 7.47
C PRO A 6 7.60 -1.78 8.39
N ASP A 7 7.44 -0.59 7.82
CA ASP A 7 7.25 0.68 8.55
C ASP A 7 5.79 0.95 8.91
N MET A 8 4.85 0.10 8.47
CA MET A 8 3.43 0.17 8.84
C MET A 8 3.21 -0.41 10.25
N THR A 9 3.39 0.42 11.28
CA THR A 9 3.39 -0.02 12.69
C THR A 9 2.06 0.16 13.42
N CYS A 10 1.11 0.89 12.84
CA CYS A 10 -0.18 1.16 13.47
C CYS A 10 -1.31 1.35 12.46
N GLY A 11 -2.55 1.39 12.94
CA GLY A 11 -3.73 1.67 12.11
C GLY A 11 -3.70 3.05 11.44
N GLY A 12 -2.98 4.02 12.02
CA GLY A 12 -2.74 5.33 11.39
C GLY A 12 -1.92 5.22 10.11
N CYS A 13 -0.83 4.43 10.13
CA CYS A 13 -0.01 4.14 8.95
C CYS A 13 -0.84 3.44 7.86
N ALA A 14 -1.64 2.43 8.25
CA ALA A 14 -2.54 1.74 7.32
C ALA A 14 -3.52 2.70 6.63
N ASN A 15 -4.10 3.65 7.38
CA ASN A 15 -5.00 4.66 6.82
C ASN A 15 -4.28 5.64 5.89
N ALA A 16 -3.05 6.03 6.20
CA ALA A 16 -2.25 6.89 5.33
C ALA A 16 -1.96 6.22 3.98
N ILE A 17 -1.55 4.94 3.99
CA ILE A 17 -1.32 4.14 2.78
C ILE A 17 -2.60 4.01 1.97
N LYS A 18 -3.73 3.65 2.60
CA LYS A 18 -5.04 3.58 1.92
C LYS A 18 -5.40 4.89 1.24
N ARG A 19 -5.25 6.02 1.94
CA ARG A 19 -5.57 7.34 1.38
C ARG A 19 -4.68 7.68 0.19
N ALA A 20 -3.38 7.45 0.28
CA ALA A 20 -2.44 7.74 -0.81
C ALA A 20 -2.79 6.94 -2.07
N VAL A 21 -3.01 5.63 -1.92
CA VAL A 21 -3.35 4.76 -3.06
C VAL A 21 -4.72 5.09 -3.62
N THR A 22 -5.75 5.33 -2.79
CA THR A 22 -7.09 5.69 -3.28
C THR A 22 -7.14 7.09 -3.90
N GLN A 23 -6.31 8.05 -3.46
CA GLN A 23 -6.20 9.35 -4.15
C GLN A 23 -5.59 9.22 -5.54
N PHE A 24 -4.59 8.35 -5.69
CA PHE A 24 -3.96 8.08 -6.97
C PHE A 24 -4.85 7.25 -7.91
N ASP A 25 -5.44 6.18 -7.39
CA ASP A 25 -6.39 5.30 -8.09
C ASP A 25 -7.67 5.12 -7.26
N PRO A 26 -8.72 5.93 -7.52
CA PRO A 26 -9.99 5.84 -6.81
C PRO A 26 -10.71 4.49 -6.94
N ALA A 27 -10.36 3.67 -7.94
CA ALA A 27 -10.94 2.34 -8.13
C ALA A 27 -10.16 1.24 -7.38
N ALA A 28 -8.99 1.57 -6.82
CA ALA A 28 -8.17 0.60 -6.10
C ALA A 28 -8.87 0.08 -4.84
N LYS A 29 -8.79 -1.25 -4.65
CA LYS A 29 -9.19 -1.90 -3.39
C LYS A 29 -7.94 -2.32 -2.63
N LEU A 30 -7.90 -1.97 -1.35
CA LEU A 30 -6.81 -2.29 -0.45
C LEU A 30 -7.30 -3.13 0.72
N ASP A 31 -6.68 -4.28 0.91
CA ASP A 31 -6.76 -5.06 2.14
C ASP A 31 -5.44 -4.91 2.88
N VAL A 32 -5.52 -4.50 4.15
CA VAL A 32 -4.35 -4.10 4.95
C VAL A 32 -4.38 -4.86 6.26
N ASP A 33 -3.35 -5.66 6.47
CA ASP A 33 -3.11 -6.41 7.70
C ASP A 33 -1.91 -5.79 8.41
N VAL A 34 -2.20 -5.04 9.48
CA VAL A 34 -1.18 -4.36 10.29
C VAL A 34 -0.34 -5.37 11.10
N PRO A 35 -0.91 -6.37 11.79
CA PRO A 35 -0.13 -7.39 12.50
C PRO A 35 0.97 -8.06 11.66
N VAL A 36 0.67 -8.43 10.41
CA VAL A 36 1.66 -9.07 9.52
C VAL A 36 2.33 -8.10 8.54
N LYS A 37 1.96 -6.81 8.59
CA LYS A 37 2.52 -5.74 7.76
C LYS A 37 2.34 -5.96 6.25
N ILE A 38 1.23 -6.58 5.85
CA ILE A 38 0.93 -6.88 4.46
C ILE A 38 -0.18 -5.97 3.94
N VAL A 39 0.00 -5.47 2.72
CA VAL A 39 -1.00 -4.74 1.95
C VAL A 39 -1.24 -5.44 0.63
N LYS A 40 -2.47 -5.93 0.43
CA LYS A 40 -2.94 -6.45 -0.85
C LYS A 40 -3.66 -5.35 -1.60
N VAL A 41 -3.24 -5.11 -2.83
CA VAL A 41 -3.82 -4.10 -3.71
C VAL A 41 -4.42 -4.78 -4.94
N THR A 42 -5.67 -4.43 -5.23
CA THR A 42 -6.35 -4.74 -6.47
C THR A 42 -6.57 -3.42 -7.21
N SER A 43 -5.88 -3.26 -8.34
CA SER A 43 -5.87 -2.05 -9.16
C SER A 43 -5.55 -2.44 -10.60
N THR A 44 -5.90 -1.59 -11.56
CA THR A 44 -5.49 -1.71 -12.96
C THR A 44 -4.12 -1.09 -13.22
N GLN A 45 -3.56 -0.37 -12.24
CA GLN A 45 -2.23 0.22 -12.30
C GLN A 45 -1.13 -0.83 -12.13
N SER A 46 0.07 -0.51 -12.61
CA SER A 46 1.23 -1.39 -12.46
C SER A 46 1.71 -1.47 -11.02
N SER A 47 2.39 -2.57 -10.68
CA SER A 47 3.05 -2.73 -9.38
C SER A 47 4.00 -1.59 -9.05
N GLN A 48 4.78 -1.17 -10.05
CA GLN A 48 5.73 -0.06 -9.95
C GLN A 48 5.04 1.26 -9.58
N ARG A 49 3.90 1.60 -10.20
CA ARG A 49 3.19 2.84 -9.86
C ARG A 49 2.63 2.83 -8.45
N ILE A 50 2.14 1.69 -7.98
CA ILE A 50 1.67 1.58 -6.59
C ILE A 50 2.84 1.69 -5.60
N ILE A 51 4.01 1.13 -5.92
CA ILE A 51 5.22 1.28 -5.10
C ILE A 51 5.56 2.76 -4.94
N GLU A 52 5.70 3.49 -6.04
CA GLU A 52 6.06 4.92 -6.03
C GLU A 52 5.07 5.78 -5.23
N VAL A 53 3.77 5.46 -5.29
CA VAL A 53 2.73 6.16 -4.52
C VAL A 53 2.86 5.89 -3.02
N ILE A 54 3.16 4.65 -2.64
CA ILE A 54 3.38 4.27 -1.24
C ILE A 54 4.68 4.92 -0.71
N GLU A 55 5.74 4.97 -1.53
CA GLU A 55 7.00 5.66 -1.22
C GLU A 55 6.81 7.17 -1.07
N ALA A 56 6.03 7.80 -1.95
CA ALA A 56 5.67 9.21 -1.83
C ALA A 56 4.87 9.53 -0.55
N ALA A 57 4.18 8.53 0.02
CA ALA A 57 3.50 8.63 1.30
C ALA A 57 4.42 8.38 2.51
N GLY A 58 5.71 8.09 2.28
CA GLY A 58 6.74 7.90 3.31
C GLY A 58 6.89 6.46 3.80
N PHE A 59 6.44 5.46 3.02
CA PHE A 59 6.53 4.05 3.37
C PHE A 59 7.33 3.26 2.34
N HIS A 60 8.03 2.19 2.73
CA HIS A 60 8.89 1.42 1.83
C HIS A 60 8.30 0.03 1.55
N PRO A 61 7.53 -0.14 0.45
CA PRO A 61 6.91 -1.41 0.13
C PRO A 61 7.91 -2.36 -0.54
N LEU A 62 7.87 -3.63 -0.13
CA LEU A 62 8.57 -4.72 -0.79
C LEU A 62 7.55 -5.56 -1.55
N ALA A 63 7.65 -5.59 -2.88
CA ALA A 63 6.77 -6.41 -3.70
C ALA A 63 6.99 -7.90 -3.40
N ARG A 64 5.90 -8.60 -3.11
CA ARG A 64 5.91 -10.06 -2.96
C ARG A 64 5.51 -10.72 -4.28
N ALA A 65 6.23 -11.79 -4.63
CA ALA A 65 5.99 -12.62 -5.80
C ALA A 65 4.75 -13.50 -5.63
#